data_AF-D6AL86-F1
#
_entry.id   AF-D6AL86-F1
#
_cell.length_a   1.000
_cell.length_b   1.000
_cell.length_c   1.000
_cell.angle_alpha   90.00
_cell.angle_beta   90.00
_cell.angle_gamma   90.00
#
_symmetry.space_group_name_H-M   'P 1'
#
loop_
_entity.id
_entity.type
_entity.pdbx_description
1 polymer ?
#
loop_
_entity_poly.entity_id
_entity_poly.type
_entity_poly.pdbx_seq_one_letter_code
_entity_poly.pdbx_strand_id
1 'polypeptide(L)'
;MARSGQAMSDGEGTVAGADDAAADDALLVLTAMLLTPSRFPSVLGDDYVAACDALALEPYEEGYGLILGQDSAGARWTVVVEDTSQVAVAIAAWDCGMEHDLSPDERSMVCALPGWPMDLAVSAPGVPDPHDPDTDGEGPAPLAPPDAEAWGPAQRRLGADEIAAQWSAWREQIDDTLFPLPGTTGEPGSDAEGQVANDAEADADARDGTGADQENDPSSFPRHPGVRRALSEATAYTKTPPPPGRIRSSYASADVRTLRVDGPGWSMVARTDDIALFLLDEEPGTVIPVGRGTSLPGLLTALDGLAAQGL
;
A
#
# COMPACT_ATOMS: atom_id res chain seq x y z
N MET A 1 87.26 -22.29 -6.58
CA MET A 1 86.08 -22.29 -7.49
C MET A 1 85.54 -23.70 -7.52
N ALA A 2 84.49 -23.97 -6.74
CA ALA A 2 83.95 -25.31 -6.52
C ALA A 2 82.51 -25.44 -7.05
N ARG A 3 82.28 -26.64 -7.57
CA ARG A 3 81.15 -27.29 -8.26
C ARG A 3 79.70 -27.04 -7.78
N SER A 4 78.82 -27.00 -8.79
CA SER A 4 77.54 -27.72 -8.98
C SER A 4 76.62 -28.07 -7.81
N GLY A 5 75.39 -27.51 -7.87
CA GLY A 5 74.10 -28.22 -7.94
C GLY A 5 73.54 -28.93 -6.70
N GLN A 6 72.40 -28.45 -6.17
CA GLN A 6 71.23 -29.25 -5.75
C GLN A 6 70.05 -28.31 -5.42
N ALA A 7 68.86 -28.70 -5.84
CA ALA A 7 67.57 -28.06 -5.61
C ALA A 7 67.12 -28.08 -4.13
N MET A 8 66.34 -27.06 -3.74
CA MET A 8 65.21 -27.21 -2.82
C MET A 8 64.07 -26.33 -3.31
N SER A 9 63.06 -27.00 -3.87
CA SER A 9 61.68 -26.54 -3.88
C SER A 9 61.10 -26.85 -2.51
N ASP A 10 60.33 -25.92 -1.95
CA ASP A 10 59.30 -26.08 -0.91
C ASP A 10 58.84 -24.64 -0.59
N GLY A 11 57.59 -24.22 -0.68
CA GLY A 11 56.34 -24.86 -1.05
C GLY A 11 55.33 -23.72 -1.06
N GLU A 12 54.64 -23.56 -2.18
CA GLU A 12 53.46 -22.72 -2.31
C GLU A 12 52.38 -23.29 -1.36
N GLY A 13 51.90 -22.43 -0.47
CA GLY A 13 50.81 -22.72 0.45
C GLY A 13 49.91 -21.49 0.55
N THR A 14 49.55 -20.93 -0.60
CA THR A 14 48.44 -20.00 -0.72
C THR A 14 47.18 -20.75 -0.28
N VAL A 15 46.71 -20.43 0.92
CA VAL A 15 45.32 -20.70 1.32
C VAL A 15 44.46 -19.72 0.51
N ALA A 16 44.21 -20.06 -0.75
CA ALA A 16 43.21 -19.44 -1.61
C ALA A 16 42.19 -20.53 -1.90
N GLY A 17 41.06 -20.49 -1.20
CA GLY A 17 40.02 -21.52 -1.33
C GLY A 17 39.09 -21.68 -0.13
N ALA A 18 39.18 -20.82 0.88
CA ALA A 18 38.21 -20.80 1.97
C ALA A 18 37.20 -19.64 1.88
N ASP A 19 37.50 -18.58 1.12
CA ASP A 19 36.59 -17.42 0.96
C ASP A 19 35.58 -17.58 -0.20
N ASP A 20 35.90 -18.32 -1.27
CA ASP A 20 34.97 -18.47 -2.42
C ASP A 20 33.79 -19.39 -2.13
N ALA A 21 33.96 -20.40 -1.27
CA ALA A 21 32.89 -21.35 -0.96
C ALA A 21 31.82 -20.76 -0.02
N ALA A 22 32.17 -19.73 0.76
CA ALA A 22 31.20 -19.02 1.61
C ALA A 22 30.39 -17.97 0.83
N ALA A 23 30.90 -17.50 -0.31
CA ALA A 23 30.20 -16.55 -1.17
C ALA A 23 29.07 -17.21 -1.97
N ASP A 24 29.16 -18.51 -2.27
CA ASP A 24 28.15 -19.23 -3.06
C ASP A 24 26.82 -19.40 -2.30
N ASP A 25 26.85 -19.52 -0.97
CA ASP A 25 25.64 -19.61 -0.12
C ASP A 25 25.19 -18.24 0.42
N ALA A 26 25.85 -17.14 0.05
CA ALA A 26 25.52 -15.81 0.55
C ALA A 26 24.29 -15.23 -0.17
N LEU A 27 23.36 -14.66 0.60
CA LEU A 27 22.22 -13.95 0.03
C LEU A 27 22.66 -12.61 -0.58
N LEU A 28 22.48 -12.48 -1.89
CA LEU A 28 22.63 -11.24 -2.63
C LEU A 28 21.34 -10.41 -2.48
N VAL A 29 21.40 -9.38 -1.64
CA VAL A 29 20.26 -8.51 -1.33
C VAL A 29 19.86 -7.67 -2.54
N LEU A 30 18.59 -7.76 -2.91
CA LEU A 30 18.00 -6.95 -3.98
C LEU A 30 17.20 -5.77 -3.42
N THR A 31 16.44 -6.01 -2.35
CA THR A 31 15.63 -4.99 -1.70
C THR A 31 15.26 -5.40 -0.28
N ALA A 32 14.67 -4.46 0.47
CA ALA A 32 14.17 -4.72 1.80
C ALA A 32 12.88 -3.94 2.07
N MET A 33 12.07 -4.46 2.98
CA MET A 33 10.78 -3.90 3.36
C MET A 33 10.61 -3.96 4.87
N LEU A 34 9.84 -3.02 5.41
CA LEU A 34 9.38 -3.09 6.80
C LEU A 34 8.07 -3.85 6.86
N LEU A 35 7.91 -4.68 7.89
CA LEU A 35 6.70 -5.38 8.28
C LEU A 35 6.43 -5.05 9.75
N THR A 36 5.89 -3.86 10.00
CA THR A 36 5.59 -3.35 11.34
C THR A 36 4.13 -2.92 11.44
N PRO A 37 3.58 -2.74 12.66
CA PRO A 37 2.22 -2.23 12.84
C PRO A 37 1.90 -0.94 12.07
N SER A 38 2.89 -0.05 11.91
CA SER A 38 2.69 1.23 11.22
C SER A 38 3.02 1.18 9.72
N ARG A 39 3.85 0.23 9.27
CA ARG A 39 4.32 0.13 7.88
C ARG A 39 4.56 -1.31 7.48
N PHE A 40 3.79 -1.78 6.50
CA PHE A 40 3.94 -3.08 5.88
C PHE A 40 3.48 -3.04 4.41
N PRO A 41 3.89 -3.99 3.56
CA PRO A 41 3.39 -4.08 2.18
C PRO A 41 1.90 -4.42 2.19
N SER A 42 1.07 -3.46 1.78
CA SER A 42 -0.39 -3.61 1.88
C SER A 42 -0.93 -4.77 1.06
N VAL A 43 -0.24 -5.19 0.00
CA VAL A 43 -0.64 -6.34 -0.80
C VAL A 43 -0.83 -7.60 0.05
N LEU A 44 -0.07 -7.74 1.15
CA LEU A 44 -0.08 -8.89 2.05
C LEU A 44 -1.30 -8.96 2.97
N GLY A 45 -1.94 -7.83 3.29
CA GLY A 45 -3.06 -7.84 4.23
C GLY A 45 -3.75 -6.50 4.42
N ASP A 46 -4.95 -6.53 4.97
CA ASP A 46 -5.71 -5.32 5.35
C ASP A 46 -5.16 -4.67 6.65
N ASP A 47 -4.30 -5.38 7.37
CA ASP A 47 -3.67 -4.96 8.62
C ASP A 47 -2.38 -5.76 8.84
N TYR A 48 -1.63 -5.39 9.88
CA TYR A 48 -0.35 -5.98 10.23
C TYR A 48 -0.46 -7.47 10.60
N VAL A 49 -1.52 -7.86 11.32
CA VAL A 49 -1.72 -9.26 11.73
C VAL A 49 -1.96 -10.13 10.51
N ALA A 50 -2.82 -9.70 9.60
CA ALA A 50 -3.07 -10.40 8.34
C ALA A 50 -1.79 -10.48 7.47
N ALA A 51 -0.96 -9.45 7.47
CA ALA A 51 0.31 -9.44 6.73
C ALA A 51 1.35 -10.42 7.34
N CYS A 52 1.40 -10.55 8.66
CA CYS A 52 2.21 -11.57 9.33
C CYS A 52 1.70 -12.99 9.02
N ASP A 53 0.38 -13.20 9.09
CA ASP A 53 -0.25 -14.49 8.79
C ASP A 53 0.06 -14.94 7.34
N ALA A 54 0.10 -14.02 6.38
CA ALA A 54 0.46 -14.31 4.99
C ALA A 54 1.88 -14.86 4.82
N LEU A 55 2.77 -14.62 5.80
CA LEU A 55 4.15 -15.10 5.84
C LEU A 55 4.34 -16.20 6.88
N ALA A 56 3.25 -16.71 7.48
CA ALA A 56 3.27 -17.67 8.58
C ALA A 56 4.11 -17.20 9.79
N LEU A 57 4.10 -15.89 10.07
CA LEU A 57 4.76 -15.27 11.21
C LEU A 57 3.75 -14.97 12.31
N GLU A 58 4.17 -15.12 13.57
CA GLU A 58 3.39 -14.58 14.69
C GLU A 58 3.55 -13.05 14.74
N PRO A 59 2.47 -12.28 14.98
CA PRO A 59 2.60 -10.82 15.11
C PRO A 59 3.51 -10.43 16.28
N TYR A 60 4.45 -9.53 16.00
CA TYR A 60 5.44 -9.04 16.95
C TYR A 60 5.34 -7.52 17.10
N GLU A 61 5.40 -7.00 18.34
CA GLU A 61 5.08 -5.59 18.63
C GLU A 61 6.05 -4.63 17.93
N GLU A 62 7.34 -4.97 17.92
CA GLU A 62 8.40 -4.22 17.25
C GLU A 62 8.41 -4.44 15.73
N GLY A 63 7.73 -5.48 15.26
CA GLY A 63 7.67 -5.88 13.86
C GLY A 63 8.93 -6.57 13.34
N TYR A 64 8.95 -6.78 12.03
CA TYR A 64 10.04 -7.47 11.32
C TYR A 64 10.59 -6.62 10.18
N GLY A 65 11.85 -6.89 9.83
CA GLY A 65 12.42 -6.53 8.54
C GLY A 65 12.34 -7.71 7.59
N LEU A 66 11.98 -7.45 6.33
CA LEU A 66 12.00 -8.42 5.25
C LEU A 66 13.12 -8.05 4.29
N ILE A 67 14.03 -8.99 4.03
CA ILE A 67 15.15 -8.82 3.10
C ILE A 67 14.94 -9.81 1.95
N LEU A 68 14.75 -9.28 0.74
CA LEU A 68 14.50 -10.07 -0.45
C LEU A 68 15.80 -10.13 -1.25
N GLY A 69 16.24 -11.34 -1.56
CA GLY A 69 17.48 -11.56 -2.30
C GLY A 69 17.50 -12.89 -3.06
N GLN A 70 18.64 -13.13 -3.70
CA GLN A 70 18.94 -14.38 -4.40
C GLN A 70 20.23 -15.00 -3.85
N ASP A 71 20.33 -16.32 -3.87
CA ASP A 71 21.64 -16.98 -3.75
C ASP A 71 22.40 -16.94 -5.08
N SER A 72 23.63 -17.47 -5.11
CA SER A 72 24.48 -17.47 -6.31
C SER A 72 23.92 -18.34 -7.45
N ALA A 73 23.05 -19.30 -7.13
CA ALA A 73 22.35 -20.12 -8.10
C ALA A 73 21.15 -19.38 -8.74
N GLY A 74 20.66 -18.31 -8.12
CA GLY A 74 19.51 -17.52 -8.55
C GLY A 74 18.22 -17.86 -7.82
N ALA A 75 18.26 -18.75 -6.83
CA ALA A 75 17.06 -19.11 -6.09
C ALA A 75 16.63 -17.94 -5.19
N ARG A 76 15.32 -17.71 -5.12
CA ARG A 76 14.72 -16.56 -4.44
C ARG A 76 14.47 -16.86 -2.98
N TRP A 77 14.86 -15.92 -2.11
CA TRP A 77 14.69 -16.03 -0.68
C TRP A 77 14.18 -14.74 -0.06
N THR A 78 13.35 -14.88 0.97
CA THR A 78 12.92 -13.80 1.86
C THR A 78 13.45 -14.09 3.26
N VAL A 79 14.44 -13.32 3.70
CA VAL A 79 14.99 -13.42 5.05
C VAL A 79 14.24 -12.48 5.98
N VAL A 80 13.70 -13.03 7.06
CA VAL A 80 12.95 -12.30 8.08
C VAL A 80 13.87 -12.01 9.27
N VAL A 81 13.93 -10.75 9.69
CA VAL A 81 14.77 -10.31 10.82
C VAL A 81 13.98 -9.52 11.85
N GLU A 82 14.38 -9.60 13.12
CA GLU A 82 13.78 -8.81 14.21
C GLU A 82 14.40 -7.41 14.35
N ASP A 83 15.60 -7.17 13.79
CA ASP A 83 16.22 -5.84 13.80
C ASP A 83 15.62 -4.95 12.71
N THR A 84 14.46 -4.37 13.01
CA THR A 84 13.76 -3.43 12.13
C THR A 84 14.53 -2.12 11.93
N SER A 85 15.42 -1.77 12.87
CA SER A 85 16.21 -0.53 12.79
C SER A 85 17.29 -0.65 11.72
N GLN A 86 17.98 -1.79 11.64
CA GLN A 86 18.96 -2.05 10.58
C GLN A 86 18.31 -1.94 9.18
N VAL A 87 17.15 -2.57 9.00
CA VAL A 87 16.42 -2.54 7.73
C VAL A 87 15.90 -1.13 7.40
N ALA A 88 15.37 -0.41 8.38
CA ALA A 88 14.90 0.97 8.18
C ALA A 88 16.05 1.92 7.77
N VAL A 89 17.24 1.76 8.36
CA VAL A 89 18.43 2.55 8.00
C VAL A 89 18.88 2.26 6.57
N ALA A 90 18.88 0.99 6.16
CA ALA A 90 19.22 0.61 4.78
C ALA A 90 18.27 1.22 3.76
N ILE A 91 16.95 1.09 4.00
CA ILE A 91 15.91 1.68 3.14
C ILE A 91 16.10 3.20 3.03
N ALA A 92 16.28 3.89 4.17
CA ALA A 92 16.46 5.34 4.18
C ALA A 92 17.74 5.79 3.43
N ALA A 93 18.82 5.01 3.50
CA ALA A 93 20.04 5.28 2.76
C ALA A 93 19.82 5.14 1.25
N TRP A 94 19.19 4.04 0.82
CA TRP A 94 18.88 3.79 -0.60
C TRP A 94 17.90 4.82 -1.17
N ASP A 95 16.88 5.21 -0.41
CA ASP A 95 15.93 6.28 -0.80
C ASP A 95 16.63 7.63 -1.02
N CYS A 96 17.73 7.88 -0.31
CA CYS A 96 18.58 9.05 -0.50
C CYS A 96 19.66 8.87 -1.58
N GLY A 97 19.69 7.73 -2.27
CA GLY A 97 20.71 7.40 -3.28
C GLY A 97 22.10 7.11 -2.71
N MET A 98 22.20 6.77 -1.43
CA MET A 98 23.45 6.38 -0.77
C MET A 98 23.63 4.87 -0.81
N GLU A 99 24.87 4.43 -0.98
CA GLU A 99 25.22 3.02 -0.82
C GLU A 99 25.12 2.62 0.66
N HIS A 100 24.49 1.48 0.91
CA HIS A 100 24.43 0.85 2.23
C HIS A 100 24.41 -0.66 2.05
N ASP A 101 25.29 -1.35 2.75
CA ASP A 101 25.33 -2.81 2.80
C ASP A 101 24.39 -3.31 3.88
N LEU A 102 23.42 -4.15 3.49
CA LEU A 102 22.46 -4.75 4.39
C LEU A 102 22.79 -6.24 4.57
N SER A 103 23.60 -6.52 5.57
CA SER A 103 23.97 -7.88 5.97
C SER A 103 23.42 -8.15 7.37
N PRO A 104 22.33 -8.92 7.52
CA PRO A 104 21.73 -9.19 8.82
C PRO A 104 22.63 -10.08 9.70
N ASP A 105 22.64 -9.84 11.02
CA ASP A 105 23.31 -10.74 11.97
C ASP A 105 22.53 -12.06 12.08
N GLU A 106 23.22 -13.19 12.19
CA GLU A 106 22.57 -14.50 12.36
C GLU A 106 21.67 -14.54 13.61
N ARG A 107 21.98 -13.72 14.62
CA ARG A 107 21.17 -13.62 15.84
C ARG A 107 19.86 -12.87 15.68
N SER A 108 19.75 -11.98 14.69
CA SER A 108 18.52 -11.25 14.41
C SER A 108 17.65 -11.96 13.37
N MET A 109 18.18 -12.99 12.71
CA MET A 109 17.46 -13.80 11.74
C MET A 109 16.43 -14.70 12.43
N VAL A 110 15.17 -14.59 12.02
CA VAL A 110 14.06 -15.41 12.52
C VAL A 110 13.93 -16.67 11.66
N CYS A 111 13.83 -16.48 10.35
CA CYS A 111 13.72 -17.54 9.37
C CYS A 111 14.10 -17.05 7.98
N ALA A 112 14.35 -18.00 7.07
CA ALA A 112 14.44 -17.78 5.64
C ALA A 112 13.27 -18.50 4.97
N LEU A 113 12.42 -17.74 4.27
CA LEU A 113 11.27 -18.25 3.54
C LEU A 113 11.63 -18.38 2.06
N PRO A 114 11.29 -19.50 1.40
CA PRO A 114 11.52 -19.66 -0.02
C PRO A 114 10.64 -18.69 -0.81
N GLY A 115 11.13 -18.16 -1.93
CA GLY A 115 10.39 -17.24 -2.80
C GLY A 115 10.32 -15.80 -2.29
N TRP A 116 9.55 -14.97 -3.00
CA TRP A 116 9.34 -13.57 -2.65
C TRP A 116 7.84 -13.27 -2.48
N PRO A 117 7.45 -12.51 -1.45
CA PRO A 117 6.06 -12.11 -1.25
C PRO A 117 5.63 -10.97 -2.18
N MET A 118 6.56 -10.45 -2.99
CA MET A 118 6.38 -9.33 -3.91
C MET A 118 6.91 -9.71 -5.29
N ASP A 119 6.32 -9.09 -6.32
CA ASP A 119 6.82 -9.23 -7.67
C ASP A 119 8.07 -8.37 -7.86
N LEU A 120 9.21 -9.02 -8.14
CA LEU A 120 10.48 -8.37 -8.44
C LEU A 120 10.98 -8.91 -9.78
N ALA A 121 11.22 -7.99 -10.72
CA ALA A 121 11.68 -8.32 -12.06
C ALA A 121 13.22 -8.25 -12.23
N VAL A 122 13.95 -8.01 -11.14
CA VAL A 122 15.40 -7.75 -11.17
C VAL A 122 16.18 -8.94 -10.64
N SER A 123 17.32 -9.22 -11.29
CA SER A 123 18.29 -10.22 -10.84
C SER A 123 19.56 -9.53 -10.35
N ALA A 124 20.26 -10.17 -9.42
CA ALA A 124 21.59 -9.76 -9.03
C ALA A 124 22.55 -9.85 -10.24
N PRO A 125 23.48 -8.88 -10.45
CA PRO A 125 24.40 -8.91 -11.57
C PRO A 125 25.26 -10.19 -11.60
N GLY A 126 25.26 -10.89 -12.73
CA GLY A 126 26.06 -12.11 -12.92
C GLY A 126 25.45 -13.39 -12.37
N VAL A 127 24.24 -13.32 -11.80
CA VAL A 127 23.49 -14.47 -11.28
C VAL A 127 22.44 -14.93 -12.31
N PRO A 128 22.06 -16.22 -12.36
CA PRO A 128 20.96 -16.70 -13.18
C PRO A 128 19.62 -16.00 -12.89
N ASP A 129 18.65 -16.22 -13.80
CA ASP A 129 17.31 -15.66 -13.64
C ASP A 129 16.64 -16.14 -12.33
N PRO A 130 15.84 -15.28 -11.66
CA PRO A 130 15.24 -15.60 -10.39
C PRO A 130 14.25 -16.77 -10.52
N HIS A 131 14.38 -17.77 -9.66
CA HIS A 131 13.51 -18.94 -9.64
C HIS A 131 13.23 -19.40 -8.21
N ASP A 132 12.17 -20.19 -8.03
CA ASP A 132 11.88 -20.78 -6.71
C ASP A 132 12.95 -21.81 -6.36
N PRO A 133 13.41 -21.86 -5.10
CA PRO A 133 14.35 -22.87 -4.66
C PRO A 133 13.74 -24.27 -4.76
N ASP A 134 14.57 -25.25 -5.12
CA ASP A 134 14.20 -26.67 -5.06
C ASP A 134 13.99 -27.07 -3.59
N THR A 135 12.74 -27.14 -3.18
CA THR A 135 12.37 -27.68 -1.85
C THR A 135 12.13 -29.18 -1.96
N ASP A 136 12.54 -29.93 -0.95
CA ASP A 136 12.28 -31.38 -0.83
C ASP A 136 10.81 -31.70 -0.49
N GLY A 137 9.96 -30.67 -0.45
CA GLY A 137 8.56 -30.75 -0.07
C GLY A 137 8.35 -30.73 1.46
N GLU A 138 9.41 -30.66 2.26
CA GLU A 138 9.34 -30.45 3.71
C GLU A 138 9.52 -28.95 4.00
N GLY A 139 8.42 -28.25 4.33
CA GLY A 139 8.47 -26.83 4.69
C GLY A 139 7.37 -25.99 4.04
N PRO A 140 7.42 -24.65 4.22
CA PRO A 140 6.48 -23.75 3.55
C PRO A 140 6.71 -23.78 2.03
N ALA A 141 5.62 -23.69 1.28
CA ALA A 141 5.71 -23.48 -0.17
C ALA A 141 6.40 -22.13 -0.47
N PRO A 142 7.11 -22.00 -1.60
CA PRO A 142 7.66 -20.73 -2.03
C PRO A 142 6.61 -19.62 -2.02
N LEU A 143 6.97 -18.49 -1.44
CA LEU A 143 6.17 -17.28 -1.45
C LEU A 143 5.99 -16.82 -2.89
N ALA A 144 4.75 -16.49 -3.21
CA ALA A 144 4.37 -15.87 -4.46
C ALA A 144 3.64 -14.56 -4.17
N PRO A 145 3.87 -13.50 -4.97
CA PRO A 145 3.09 -12.29 -4.84
C PRO A 145 1.59 -12.58 -5.05
N PRO A 146 0.70 -11.90 -4.31
CA PRO A 146 -0.72 -11.98 -4.57
C PRO A 146 -1.06 -11.59 -6.01
N ASP A 147 -2.06 -12.26 -6.60
CA ASP A 147 -2.52 -11.96 -7.96
C ASP A 147 -2.98 -10.50 -8.08
N ALA A 148 -2.28 -9.74 -8.91
CA ALA A 148 -2.56 -8.34 -9.23
C ALA A 148 -3.21 -8.16 -10.61
N GLU A 149 -3.43 -9.24 -11.37
CA GLU A 149 -4.08 -9.20 -12.68
C GLU A 149 -5.61 -9.23 -12.56
N ALA A 150 -6.13 -9.91 -11.54
CA ALA A 150 -7.55 -9.95 -11.23
C ALA A 150 -7.92 -8.97 -10.11
N TRP A 151 -9.10 -8.34 -10.22
CA TRP A 151 -9.61 -7.54 -9.11
C TRP A 151 -9.92 -8.42 -7.90
N GLY A 152 -9.33 -8.06 -6.77
CA GLY A 152 -9.52 -8.70 -5.47
C GLY A 152 -8.94 -7.84 -4.35
N PRO A 153 -8.88 -8.36 -3.10
CA PRO A 153 -8.43 -7.58 -1.95
C PRO A 153 -7.03 -6.98 -2.12
N ALA A 154 -6.09 -7.73 -2.72
CA ALA A 154 -4.76 -7.25 -3.03
C ALA A 154 -4.79 -6.05 -3.98
N GLN A 155 -5.50 -6.17 -5.11
CA GLN A 155 -5.62 -5.10 -6.10
C GLN A 155 -6.34 -3.86 -5.55
N ARG A 156 -7.37 -4.05 -4.72
CA ARG A 156 -8.04 -2.97 -4.01
C ARG A 156 -7.06 -2.19 -3.13
N ARG A 157 -6.25 -2.90 -2.34
CA ARG A 157 -5.27 -2.29 -1.43
C ARG A 157 -4.15 -1.57 -2.18
N LEU A 158 -3.63 -2.17 -3.25
CA LEU A 158 -2.65 -1.54 -4.14
C LEU A 158 -3.22 -0.26 -4.78
N GLY A 159 -4.45 -0.31 -5.28
CA GLY A 159 -5.12 0.87 -5.84
C GLY A 159 -5.29 1.99 -4.81
N ALA A 160 -5.61 1.65 -3.57
CA ALA A 160 -5.70 2.64 -2.50
C ALA A 160 -4.33 3.21 -2.08
N ASP A 161 -3.28 2.40 -2.07
CA ASP A 161 -1.92 2.88 -1.80
C ASP A 161 -1.45 3.83 -2.92
N GLU A 162 -1.78 3.53 -4.17
CA GLU A 162 -1.52 4.41 -5.32
C GLU A 162 -2.28 5.74 -5.20
N ILE A 163 -3.55 5.71 -4.80
CA ILE A 163 -4.32 6.94 -4.53
C ILE A 163 -3.68 7.76 -3.40
N ALA A 164 -3.19 7.11 -2.35
CA ALA A 164 -2.53 7.79 -1.25
C ALA A 164 -1.21 8.45 -1.70
N ALA A 165 -0.41 7.75 -2.51
CA ALA A 165 0.85 8.26 -3.04
C ALA A 165 0.64 9.41 -4.05
N GLN A 166 -0.36 9.29 -4.92
CA GLN A 166 -0.65 10.24 -6.00
C GLN A 166 -1.83 11.17 -5.68
N TRP A 167 -2.09 11.45 -4.40
CA TRP A 167 -3.31 12.16 -3.97
C TRP A 167 -3.62 13.40 -4.80
N SER A 168 -2.62 14.27 -5.03
CA SER A 168 -2.81 15.52 -5.77
C SER A 168 -3.30 15.27 -7.20
N ALA A 169 -2.70 14.29 -7.91
CA ALA A 169 -3.07 13.96 -9.29
C ALA A 169 -4.47 13.33 -9.37
N TRP A 170 -4.86 12.52 -8.38
CA TRP A 170 -6.22 11.97 -8.30
C TRP A 170 -7.24 13.06 -7.99
N ARG A 171 -6.92 13.97 -7.06
CA ARG A 171 -7.85 15.01 -6.62
C ARG A 171 -8.18 16.01 -7.72
N GLU A 172 -7.23 16.32 -8.59
CA GLU A 172 -7.43 17.20 -9.78
C GLU A 172 -8.43 16.63 -10.79
N GLN A 173 -8.63 15.31 -10.82
CA GLN A 173 -9.56 14.66 -11.75
C GLN A 173 -11.01 14.62 -11.23
N ILE A 174 -11.22 14.92 -9.94
CA ILE A 174 -12.52 14.84 -9.30
C ILE A 174 -13.23 16.19 -9.41
N ASP A 175 -14.44 16.16 -9.97
CA ASP A 175 -15.29 17.34 -10.11
C ASP A 175 -15.80 17.82 -8.74
N ASP A 176 -15.47 19.06 -8.38
CA ASP A 176 -15.89 19.69 -7.12
C ASP A 176 -17.40 19.90 -7.02
N THR A 177 -18.11 19.94 -8.16
CA THR A 177 -19.58 20.06 -8.17
C THR A 177 -20.28 18.83 -7.57
N LEU A 178 -19.56 17.71 -7.42
CA LEU A 178 -20.01 16.53 -6.67
C LEU A 178 -20.19 16.80 -5.18
N PHE A 179 -19.62 17.89 -4.65
CA PHE A 179 -19.65 18.23 -3.23
C PHE A 179 -20.20 19.64 -2.98
N PRO A 180 -21.51 19.88 -3.18
CA PRO A 180 -22.09 21.19 -2.93
C PRO A 180 -21.92 21.61 -1.46
N LEU A 181 -21.42 22.83 -1.26
CA LEU A 181 -21.27 23.42 0.07
C LEU A 181 -22.66 23.65 0.69
N PRO A 182 -22.82 23.42 2.01
CA PRO A 182 -24.06 23.80 2.70
C PRO A 182 -24.28 25.31 2.57
N GLY A 183 -25.28 25.71 1.77
CA GLY A 183 -25.68 27.12 1.60
C GLY A 183 -25.49 27.72 0.21
N THR A 184 -24.93 26.99 -0.77
CA THR A 184 -24.85 27.46 -2.17
C THR A 184 -26.06 26.98 -2.99
N THR A 185 -27.27 27.27 -2.53
CA THR A 185 -28.44 27.25 -3.42
C THR A 185 -28.34 28.50 -4.28
N GLY A 186 -28.14 28.32 -5.59
CA GLY A 186 -27.91 29.39 -6.55
C GLY A 186 -28.93 30.51 -6.42
N GLU A 187 -28.44 31.74 -6.29
CA GLU A 187 -29.22 32.91 -6.65
C GLU A 187 -29.31 32.92 -8.18
N PRO A 188 -30.50 32.80 -8.79
CA PRO A 188 -30.64 33.17 -10.19
C PRO A 188 -30.43 34.69 -10.24
N GLY A 189 -29.27 35.10 -10.72
CA GLY A 189 -28.99 36.51 -11.00
C GLY A 189 -29.94 37.03 -12.08
N SER A 190 -31.10 37.51 -11.67
CA SER A 190 -31.88 38.45 -12.46
C SER A 190 -31.18 39.81 -12.36
N ASP A 191 -30.71 40.33 -13.48
CA ASP A 191 -30.81 41.74 -13.86
C ASP A 191 -30.27 41.91 -15.29
N ALA A 192 -31.13 41.59 -16.26
CA ALA A 192 -31.06 42.16 -17.60
C ALA A 192 -32.40 42.84 -17.87
N GLU A 193 -32.51 44.12 -17.46
CA GLU A 193 -33.57 45.00 -17.93
C GLU A 193 -33.39 45.27 -19.43
N GLY A 194 -34.44 44.97 -20.21
CA GLY A 194 -34.45 45.15 -21.65
C GLY A 194 -35.79 44.77 -22.29
N GLN A 195 -36.84 45.46 -21.87
CA GLN A 195 -38.20 45.47 -22.43
C GLN A 195 -38.24 45.47 -23.97
N VAL A 196 -39.05 44.60 -24.61
CA VAL A 196 -40.28 44.97 -25.38
C VAL A 196 -41.05 43.75 -25.94
N ALA A 197 -42.29 43.64 -25.46
CA ALA A 197 -43.57 43.21 -26.07
C ALA A 197 -43.60 42.46 -27.42
N ASN A 198 -44.37 41.36 -27.49
CA ASN A 198 -45.73 41.42 -28.05
C ASN A 198 -46.54 40.12 -27.85
N ASP A 199 -47.85 40.34 -27.82
CA ASP A 199 -48.98 39.44 -27.60
C ASP A 199 -49.07 38.25 -28.58
N ALA A 200 -49.65 37.13 -28.13
CA ALA A 200 -51.00 36.67 -28.55
C ALA A 200 -51.24 35.19 -28.24
N GLU A 201 -52.52 34.91 -27.98
CA GLU A 201 -53.19 33.71 -27.48
C GLU A 201 -53.01 32.43 -28.32
N ALA A 202 -53.09 31.26 -27.69
CA ALA A 202 -54.30 30.41 -27.71
C ALA A 202 -54.02 28.91 -27.47
N ASP A 203 -54.90 28.37 -26.64
CA ASP A 203 -55.51 27.04 -26.68
C ASP A 203 -54.85 25.79 -26.07
N ALA A 204 -55.76 25.02 -25.46
CA ALA A 204 -55.59 23.83 -24.66
C ALA A 204 -55.21 22.60 -25.50
N ASP A 205 -54.52 21.61 -24.91
CA ASP A 205 -55.16 20.35 -24.49
C ASP A 205 -54.17 19.36 -23.82
N ALA A 206 -54.77 18.44 -23.07
CA ALA A 206 -54.30 17.10 -22.71
C ALA A 206 -53.15 16.91 -21.70
N ARG A 207 -53.56 16.37 -20.55
CA ARG A 207 -52.75 15.67 -19.55
C ARG A 207 -52.32 14.28 -20.03
N ASP A 208 -51.20 13.87 -19.45
CA ASP A 208 -50.87 12.54 -18.91
C ASP A 208 -50.07 11.57 -19.78
N GLY A 209 -49.03 10.98 -19.17
CA GLY A 209 -48.47 9.71 -19.67
C GLY A 209 -46.95 9.51 -19.75
N THR A 210 -46.19 9.86 -18.72
CA THR A 210 -45.04 9.08 -18.19
C THR A 210 -43.87 8.63 -19.09
N GLY A 211 -42.68 9.16 -18.79
CA GLY A 211 -41.42 8.47 -19.06
C GLY A 211 -40.20 9.38 -19.26
N ALA A 212 -40.00 10.37 -18.39
CA ALA A 212 -38.81 11.21 -18.43
C ALA A 212 -38.22 11.32 -17.02
N ASP A 213 -36.93 11.00 -16.97
CA ASP A 213 -35.92 11.64 -16.14
C ASP A 213 -36.11 11.47 -14.64
N GLN A 214 -35.54 10.36 -14.18
CA GLN A 214 -35.10 10.20 -12.80
C GLN A 214 -33.90 11.14 -12.60
N GLU A 215 -34.21 12.42 -12.47
CA GLU A 215 -33.27 13.50 -12.23
C GLU A 215 -32.59 13.30 -10.87
N ASN A 216 -31.27 13.44 -10.94
CA ASN A 216 -30.32 13.49 -9.86
C ASN A 216 -30.74 14.53 -8.82
N ASP A 217 -31.01 14.06 -7.60
CA ASP A 217 -31.06 14.90 -6.41
C ASP A 217 -29.67 14.86 -5.72
N PRO A 218 -28.92 15.99 -5.70
CA PRO A 218 -27.51 16.03 -5.35
C PRO A 218 -27.24 16.32 -3.85
N SER A 219 -28.17 16.00 -2.94
CA SER A 219 -28.10 16.51 -1.56
C SER A 219 -28.13 15.48 -0.41
N SER A 220 -27.80 14.22 -0.64
CA SER A 220 -27.77 13.21 0.44
C SER A 220 -26.44 12.48 0.51
N PHE A 221 -26.00 12.16 1.73
CA PHE A 221 -25.02 11.13 2.09
C PHE A 221 -24.88 10.02 1.03
N PRO A 222 -23.69 9.41 0.85
CA PRO A 222 -23.42 8.54 -0.29
C PRO A 222 -24.57 7.54 -0.47
N ARG A 223 -25.34 7.70 -1.55
CA ARG A 223 -26.44 6.79 -1.89
C ARG A 223 -25.93 5.36 -2.09
N HIS A 224 -24.61 5.22 -2.27
CA HIS A 224 -23.91 3.97 -2.39
C HIS A 224 -23.97 3.13 -1.09
N PRO A 225 -24.69 1.99 -1.08
CA PRO A 225 -24.87 1.16 0.12
C PRO A 225 -23.55 0.64 0.67
N GLY A 226 -22.59 0.28 -0.19
CA GLY A 226 -21.25 -0.16 0.21
C GLY A 226 -20.44 0.91 0.93
N VAL A 227 -20.55 2.18 0.50
CA VAL A 227 -19.85 3.29 1.17
C VAL A 227 -20.48 3.58 2.53
N ARG A 228 -21.81 3.51 2.65
CA ARG A 228 -22.50 3.65 3.94
C ARG A 228 -22.08 2.57 4.93
N ARG A 229 -21.93 1.33 4.46
CA ARG A 229 -21.39 0.22 5.24
C ARG A 229 -19.97 0.51 5.69
N ALA A 230 -19.07 0.85 4.76
CA ALA A 230 -17.67 1.18 5.04
C ALA A 230 -17.54 2.33 6.07
N LEU A 231 -18.28 3.41 5.92
CA LEU A 231 -18.30 4.53 6.87
C LEU A 231 -18.81 4.12 8.26
N SER A 232 -19.81 3.23 8.32
CA SER A 232 -20.31 2.69 9.59
C SER A 232 -19.27 1.81 10.28
N GLU A 233 -18.57 0.96 9.53
CA GLU A 233 -17.48 0.11 10.03
C GLU A 233 -16.28 0.96 10.49
N ALA A 234 -15.86 1.95 9.70
CA ALA A 234 -14.83 2.91 10.08
C ALA A 234 -15.21 3.69 11.35
N THR A 235 -16.49 4.06 11.50
CA THR A 235 -16.97 4.69 12.74
C THR A 235 -16.90 3.73 13.93
N ALA A 236 -17.17 2.44 13.72
CA ALA A 236 -17.08 1.44 14.78
C ALA A 236 -15.65 1.29 15.33
N TYR A 237 -14.62 1.48 14.49
CA TYR A 237 -13.21 1.48 14.92
C TYR A 237 -12.92 2.51 16.02
N THR A 238 -13.61 3.64 16.04
CA THR A 238 -13.46 4.67 17.10
C THR A 238 -13.95 4.22 18.48
N LYS A 239 -14.74 3.14 18.54
CA LYS A 239 -15.28 2.56 19.78
C LYS A 239 -14.59 1.27 20.15
N THR A 240 -14.30 0.44 19.14
CA THR A 240 -13.59 -0.83 19.27
C THR A 240 -12.44 -0.78 18.28
N PRO A 241 -11.22 -0.43 18.75
CA PRO A 241 -10.08 -0.31 17.88
C PRO A 241 -9.85 -1.58 17.05
N PRO A 242 -9.49 -1.43 15.76
CA PRO A 242 -9.18 -2.56 14.89
C PRO A 242 -7.80 -3.16 15.21
N PRO A 243 -7.44 -4.29 14.59
CA PRO A 243 -6.07 -4.81 14.63
C PRO A 243 -5.03 -3.81 14.11
N PRO A 244 -3.76 -3.94 14.52
CA PRO A 244 -2.74 -2.99 14.17
C PRO A 244 -2.52 -2.79 12.70
N GLY A 245 -2.28 -1.55 12.30
CA GLY A 245 -2.02 -1.20 10.91
C GLY A 245 -3.26 -1.18 10.01
N ARG A 246 -4.45 -1.45 10.55
CA ARG A 246 -5.71 -1.25 9.81
C ARG A 246 -6.03 0.22 9.56
N ILE A 247 -5.51 1.11 10.41
CA ILE A 247 -5.56 2.55 10.26
C ILE A 247 -4.12 3.05 10.21
N ARG A 248 -3.69 3.59 9.08
CA ARG A 248 -2.36 4.16 8.89
C ARG A 248 -2.50 5.66 8.61
N SER A 249 -1.68 6.47 9.26
CA SER A 249 -1.65 7.93 9.10
C SER A 249 -0.26 8.38 8.66
N SER A 250 -0.20 9.20 7.61
CA SER A 250 1.03 9.80 7.11
C SER A 250 0.88 11.31 6.97
N TYR A 251 1.99 12.03 7.02
CA TYR A 251 2.00 13.48 6.80
C TYR A 251 1.72 13.78 5.32
N ALA A 252 0.66 14.54 5.05
CA ALA A 252 0.44 15.16 3.74
C ALA A 252 1.07 16.57 3.70
N SER A 253 0.98 17.30 4.82
CA SER A 253 1.71 18.54 5.09
C SER A 253 1.90 18.68 6.62
N ALA A 254 2.32 19.84 7.12
CA ALA A 254 2.62 20.04 8.55
C ALA A 254 1.47 19.62 9.50
N ASP A 255 0.24 20.03 9.18
CA ASP A 255 -0.95 19.80 10.03
C ASP A 255 -2.01 18.92 9.34
N VAL A 256 -1.73 18.43 8.14
CA VAL A 256 -2.67 17.63 7.34
C VAL A 256 -2.16 16.20 7.23
N ARG A 257 -3.08 15.26 7.41
CA ARG A 257 -2.80 13.83 7.34
C ARG A 257 -3.49 13.21 6.15
N THR A 258 -2.79 12.28 5.51
CA THR A 258 -3.42 11.28 4.65
C THR A 258 -3.66 10.04 5.50
N LEU A 259 -4.92 9.62 5.57
CA LEU A 259 -5.36 8.43 6.27
C LEU A 259 -5.63 7.31 5.28
N ARG A 260 -5.08 6.15 5.59
CA ARG A 260 -5.32 4.91 4.89
C ARG A 260 -6.01 3.95 5.85
N VAL A 261 -7.25 3.59 5.54
CA VAL A 261 -8.10 2.80 6.43
C VAL A 261 -8.69 1.63 5.67
N ASP A 262 -8.60 0.44 6.24
CA ASP A 262 -9.04 -0.78 5.59
C ASP A 262 -10.11 -1.51 6.40
N GLY A 263 -10.90 -2.31 5.70
CA GLY A 263 -11.89 -3.19 6.33
C GLY A 263 -12.34 -4.30 5.40
N PRO A 264 -13.23 -5.17 5.89
CA PRO A 264 -13.70 -6.32 5.13
C PRO A 264 -14.44 -5.91 3.84
N GLY A 265 -13.74 -6.00 2.72
CA GLY A 265 -14.29 -5.69 1.40
C GLY A 265 -14.17 -4.22 0.98
N TRP A 266 -13.42 -3.38 1.71
CA TRP A 266 -13.27 -1.97 1.35
C TRP A 266 -11.94 -1.37 1.81
N SER A 267 -11.54 -0.32 1.11
CA SER A 267 -10.38 0.50 1.41
C SER A 267 -10.77 1.97 1.29
N MET A 268 -10.35 2.79 2.24
CA MET A 268 -10.54 4.24 2.26
C MET A 268 -9.18 4.93 2.26
N VAL A 269 -9.07 5.97 1.43
CA VAL A 269 -7.99 6.96 1.47
C VAL A 269 -8.63 8.32 1.70
N ALA A 270 -8.20 9.05 2.72
CA ALA A 270 -8.81 10.33 3.05
C ALA A 270 -7.77 11.35 3.46
N ARG A 271 -8.08 12.63 3.24
CA ARG A 271 -7.30 13.74 3.79
C ARG A 271 -8.09 14.49 4.84
N THR A 272 -7.45 14.80 5.96
CA THR A 272 -8.13 15.46 7.09
C THR A 272 -8.71 16.85 6.73
N ASP A 273 -8.14 17.51 5.73
CA ASP A 273 -8.57 18.82 5.20
C ASP A 273 -9.48 18.75 3.96
N ASP A 274 -9.68 17.57 3.36
CA ASP A 274 -10.38 17.41 2.09
C ASP A 274 -11.39 16.24 2.16
N ILE A 275 -11.49 15.41 1.12
CA ILE A 275 -12.48 14.34 0.96
C ILE A 275 -11.97 12.96 1.39
N ALA A 276 -12.83 11.95 1.28
CA ALA A 276 -12.46 10.54 1.33
C ALA A 276 -12.77 9.84 -0.01
N LEU A 277 -11.91 8.92 -0.41
CA LEU A 277 -12.04 8.09 -1.60
C LEU A 277 -12.15 6.63 -1.16
N PHE A 278 -13.16 5.93 -1.66
CA PHE A 278 -13.41 4.53 -1.34
C PHE A 278 -13.18 3.63 -2.54
N LEU A 279 -12.59 2.47 -2.29
CA LEU A 279 -12.60 1.32 -3.20
C LEU A 279 -13.31 0.16 -2.51
N LEU A 280 -14.13 -0.58 -3.26
CA LEU A 280 -14.94 -1.66 -2.73
C LEU A 280 -14.69 -2.94 -3.54
N ASP A 281 -14.68 -4.10 -2.89
CA ASP A 281 -14.57 -5.39 -3.60
C ASP A 281 -15.78 -5.66 -4.50
N GLU A 282 -16.96 -5.19 -4.08
CA GLU A 282 -18.21 -5.34 -4.82
C GLU A 282 -18.30 -4.42 -6.06
N GLU A 283 -17.44 -3.40 -6.17
CA GLU A 283 -17.35 -2.49 -7.32
C GLU A 283 -15.92 -2.38 -7.86
N PRO A 284 -15.48 -3.38 -8.66
CA PRO A 284 -14.14 -3.44 -9.20
C PRO A 284 -13.71 -2.20 -9.98
N GLY A 285 -12.47 -1.73 -9.73
CA GLY A 285 -11.84 -0.64 -10.48
C GLY A 285 -12.51 0.73 -10.32
N THR A 286 -13.48 0.87 -9.42
CA THR A 286 -14.23 2.11 -9.24
C THR A 286 -13.77 2.83 -7.97
N VAL A 287 -13.45 4.11 -8.11
CA VAL A 287 -13.13 5.00 -6.99
C VAL A 287 -14.36 5.85 -6.69
N ILE A 288 -14.88 5.74 -5.47
CA ILE A 288 -16.11 6.42 -5.05
C ILE A 288 -15.76 7.59 -4.14
N PRO A 289 -15.90 8.84 -4.61
CA PRO A 289 -15.63 10.02 -3.78
C PRO A 289 -16.73 10.28 -2.75
N VAL A 290 -16.33 10.71 -1.56
CA VAL A 290 -17.19 11.15 -0.46
C VAL A 290 -16.72 12.51 0.04
N GLY A 291 -17.59 13.50 -0.13
CA GLY A 291 -17.34 14.86 0.35
C GLY A 291 -17.27 14.95 1.87
N ARG A 292 -16.73 16.08 2.36
CA ARG A 292 -16.59 16.36 3.80
C ARG A 292 -17.90 16.22 4.56
N GLY A 293 -18.95 16.90 4.10
CA GLY A 293 -20.18 17.03 4.88
C GLY A 293 -19.92 17.48 6.32
N THR A 294 -20.79 17.09 7.25
CA THR A 294 -20.65 17.43 8.68
C THR A 294 -20.02 16.33 9.52
N SER A 295 -20.05 15.08 9.05
CA SER A 295 -19.63 13.91 9.83
C SER A 295 -18.20 13.45 9.54
N LEU A 296 -17.72 13.58 8.29
CA LEU A 296 -16.42 13.05 7.89
C LEU A 296 -15.27 13.70 8.68
N PRO A 297 -15.21 15.04 8.89
CA PRO A 297 -14.09 15.64 9.61
C PRO A 297 -13.90 15.08 11.01
N GLY A 298 -14.99 14.90 11.76
CA GLY A 298 -14.95 14.31 13.09
C GLY A 298 -14.49 12.85 13.10
N LEU A 299 -14.92 12.06 12.10
CA LEU A 299 -14.46 10.69 11.92
C LEU A 299 -12.95 10.64 11.62
N LEU A 300 -12.47 11.45 10.68
CA LEU A 300 -11.05 11.47 10.30
C LEU A 300 -10.17 11.89 11.47
N THR A 301 -10.56 12.89 12.27
CA THR A 301 -9.83 13.26 13.49
C THR A 301 -9.77 12.11 14.49
N ALA A 302 -10.86 11.36 14.69
CA ALA A 302 -10.87 10.22 15.60
C ALA A 302 -9.97 9.07 15.11
N LEU A 303 -10.00 8.78 13.82
CA LEU A 303 -9.17 7.74 13.20
C LEU A 303 -7.68 8.11 13.22
N ASP A 304 -7.33 9.36 12.93
CA ASP A 304 -5.94 9.84 13.05
C ASP A 304 -5.41 9.70 14.48
N GLY A 305 -6.25 10.03 15.47
CA GLY A 305 -5.91 9.84 16.88
C GLY A 305 -5.65 8.39 17.27
N LEU A 306 -6.32 7.42 16.63
CA LEU A 306 -6.04 5.99 16.84
C LEU A 306 -4.74 5.56 16.15
N ALA A 307 -4.49 6.01 14.92
CA ALA A 307 -3.27 5.69 14.19
C ALA A 307 -2.01 6.18 14.93
N ALA A 308 -2.10 7.35 15.58
CA ALA A 308 -1.00 7.90 16.38
C ALA A 308 -0.66 7.08 17.64
N GLN A 309 -1.55 6.17 18.08
CA GLN A 309 -1.34 5.33 19.25
C GLN A 309 -0.60 4.02 18.93
N GLY A 310 -0.33 3.74 17.64
CA GLY A 310 0.32 2.50 17.21
C GLY A 310 -0.53 1.24 17.44
N LEU A 311 -1.85 1.42 17.55
CA LEU A 311 -2.82 0.34 17.71
C LEU A 311 -2.90 -0.54 16.49
#